data_AF-A0A4Q1TPY9-F1
#
_entry.id   AF-A0A4Q1TPY9-F1
#
_cell.length_a   1.000
_cell.length_b   1.000
_cell.length_c   1.000
_cell.angle_alpha   90.00
_cell.angle_beta   90.00
_cell.angle_gamma   90.00
#
_symmetry.space_group_name_H-M   'P 1'
#
loop_
_entity.id
_entity.type
_entity.pdbx_description
1 polymer ?
#
loop_
_entity_poly.entity_id
_entity_poly.type
_entity_poly.pdbx_seq_one_letter_code
_entity_poly.pdbx_strand_id
1 'polypeptide(L)'
;MSKKYVIKNHTNTFLIRGKEYEVSAPAKFDQTTGELVDDKELDDAALEIANNKYRQEMNIVSPEEIKKYRARTNLSQRDLANLMGWSPTTVALYETGAFPSEANNKLLRALINDDTFLSSLVAQTKNDLNKPVLKKVESYLSDHQHHGYKSFVHNTNFNALQLTNWFRVRNYFNSQTDPNTEELSQMKVVKLLYFAYGRWLARTDGQLFTSDIIAMPYGPVVEDVHQHFSGKRGIVHNLDKKAFNDFNLVEQDDNVAALLREVDDDFGDYSASGLVKLTHQPGSPWSITGSGVISPLLIKETFKRHQEM
;
A
#
# COMPACT_ATOMS: atom_id res chain seq x y z
N MET A 1 27.51 -19.57 -52.69
CA MET A 1 26.09 -19.16 -52.64
C MET A 1 25.92 -18.22 -51.46
N SER A 2 25.33 -17.03 -51.63
CA SER A 2 25.03 -16.17 -50.47
C SER A 2 24.01 -16.89 -49.59
N LYS A 3 24.31 -17.12 -48.31
CA LYS A 3 23.31 -17.62 -47.37
C LYS A 3 22.12 -16.66 -47.39
N LYS A 4 20.94 -17.18 -47.74
CA LYS A 4 19.69 -16.41 -47.67
C LYS A 4 18.95 -16.84 -46.41
N TYR A 5 18.33 -15.88 -45.73
CA TYR A 5 17.63 -16.10 -44.46
C TYR A 5 16.19 -15.63 -44.58
N VAL A 6 15.31 -16.21 -43.78
CA VAL A 6 13.91 -15.78 -43.62
C VAL A 6 13.59 -15.57 -42.15
N ILE A 7 12.82 -14.52 -41.85
CA ILE A 7 12.31 -14.25 -40.51
C ILE A 7 10.85 -14.69 -40.49
N LYS A 8 10.48 -15.56 -39.53
CA LYS A 8 9.10 -16.00 -39.30
C LYS A 8 8.87 -16.20 -37.81
N ASN A 9 7.61 -16.17 -37.38
CA ASN A 9 7.27 -16.44 -35.99
C ASN A 9 7.60 -17.90 -35.63
N HIS A 10 8.22 -18.07 -34.46
CA HIS A 10 8.53 -19.35 -33.86
C HIS A 10 8.14 -19.32 -32.39
N THR A 11 7.60 -20.42 -31.88
CA THR A 11 7.20 -20.55 -30.48
C THR A 11 8.30 -21.28 -29.72
N ASN A 12 8.87 -20.61 -28.72
CA ASN A 12 9.88 -21.13 -27.81
C ASN A 12 9.33 -21.11 -26.37
N THR A 13 9.75 -22.08 -25.56
CA THR A 13 9.44 -22.12 -24.12
C THR A 13 10.64 -21.66 -23.31
N PHE A 14 10.45 -20.66 -22.45
CA PHE A 14 11.48 -20.10 -21.58
C PHE A 14 11.25 -20.52 -20.13
N LEU A 15 12.29 -21.04 -19.47
CA LEU A 15 12.25 -21.39 -18.05
C LEU A 15 12.80 -20.24 -17.20
N ILE A 16 11.93 -19.55 -16.46
CA ILE A 16 12.29 -18.42 -15.61
C ILE A 16 11.96 -18.80 -14.15
N ARG A 17 13.00 -18.95 -13.32
CA ARG A 17 12.88 -19.30 -11.88
C ARG A 17 11.93 -20.50 -11.62
N GLY A 18 11.98 -21.51 -12.48
CA GLY A 18 11.18 -22.73 -12.35
C GLY A 18 9.77 -22.66 -12.96
N LYS A 19 9.42 -21.56 -13.64
CA LYS A 19 8.16 -21.41 -14.38
C LYS A 19 8.41 -21.36 -15.89
N GLU A 20 7.57 -22.03 -16.65
CA GLU A 20 7.65 -22.09 -18.11
C GLU A 20 6.76 -21.03 -18.77
N TYR A 21 7.32 -20.32 -19.74
CA TYR A 21 6.63 -19.30 -20.52
C TYR A 21 6.79 -19.58 -22.01
N GLU A 22 5.70 -19.97 -22.66
CA GLU A 22 5.66 -20.06 -24.12
C GLU A 22 5.60 -18.68 -24.75
N VAL A 23 6.47 -18.40 -25.71
CA VAL A 23 6.57 -17.12 -26.42
C VAL A 23 6.64 -17.38 -27.92
N SER A 24 5.69 -16.82 -28.66
CA SER A 24 5.74 -16.75 -30.12
C SER A 24 6.33 -15.41 -30.54
N ALA A 25 7.53 -15.42 -31.12
CA ALA A 25 8.25 -14.23 -31.55
C ALA A 25 8.98 -14.46 -32.89
N PRO A 26 9.36 -13.40 -33.63
CA PRO A 26 10.15 -13.54 -34.85
C PRO A 26 11.50 -14.22 -34.57
N ALA A 27 11.83 -15.23 -35.37
CA ALA A 27 13.11 -15.92 -35.30
C ALA A 27 13.69 -16.12 -36.71
N LYS A 28 15.01 -16.27 -36.79
CA LYS A 28 15.74 -16.38 -38.05
C LYS A 28 15.92 -17.83 -38.45
N PHE A 29 15.67 -18.12 -39.73
CA PHE A 29 15.82 -19.45 -40.30
C PHE A 29 16.69 -19.40 -41.55
N ASP A 30 17.49 -20.44 -41.76
CA ASP A 30 18.19 -20.65 -43.03
C ASP A 30 17.14 -20.95 -44.12
N GLN A 31 17.18 -20.21 -45.24
CA GLN A 31 16.18 -20.37 -46.29
C GLN A 31 16.30 -21.71 -47.04
N THR A 32 17.46 -22.36 -46.99
CA THR A 32 17.76 -23.62 -47.70
C THR A 32 17.44 -24.83 -46.83
N THR A 33 17.89 -24.83 -45.56
CA THR A 33 17.69 -25.98 -44.66
C THR A 33 16.40 -25.87 -43.84
N GLY A 34 15.87 -24.66 -43.66
CA GLY A 34 14.72 -24.39 -42.79
C GLY A 34 15.04 -24.46 -41.30
N GLU A 35 16.32 -24.61 -40.94
CA GLU A 35 16.80 -24.70 -39.56
C GLU A 35 16.84 -23.32 -38.89
N LEU A 36 16.66 -23.31 -37.57
CA LEU A 36 16.79 -22.11 -36.74
C LEU A 36 18.25 -21.64 -36.74
N VAL A 37 18.45 -20.33 -36.87
CA VAL A 37 19.76 -19.68 -36.87
C VAL A 37 19.80 -18.68 -35.74
N ASP A 38 20.81 -18.77 -34.88
CA ASP A 38 21.03 -17.84 -33.78
C ASP A 38 21.08 -16.40 -34.30
N ASP A 39 20.27 -15.54 -33.68
CA ASP A 39 20.24 -14.12 -33.96
C ASP A 39 19.98 -13.37 -32.67
N LYS A 40 21.06 -12.82 -32.11
CA LYS A 40 21.06 -12.24 -30.77
C LYS A 40 19.96 -11.22 -30.55
N GLU A 41 19.65 -10.38 -31.54
CA GLU A 41 18.62 -9.35 -31.38
C GLU A 41 17.22 -9.96 -31.29
N LEU A 42 16.93 -10.98 -32.11
CA LEU A 42 15.66 -11.70 -32.09
C LEU A 42 15.52 -12.56 -30.82
N ASP A 43 16.61 -13.20 -30.41
CA ASP A 43 16.65 -14.05 -29.21
C ASP A 43 16.47 -13.21 -27.93
N ASP A 44 17.17 -12.06 -27.84
CA ASP A 44 17.02 -11.10 -26.73
C ASP A 44 15.59 -10.54 -26.67
N ALA A 45 14.97 -10.27 -27.83
CA ALA A 45 13.58 -9.80 -27.91
C ALA A 45 12.58 -10.87 -27.43
N ALA A 46 12.75 -12.12 -27.83
CA ALA A 46 11.92 -13.23 -27.37
C ALA A 46 12.06 -13.47 -25.85
N LEU A 47 13.29 -13.41 -25.34
CA LEU A 47 13.57 -13.50 -23.91
C LEU A 47 12.93 -12.36 -23.12
N GLU A 48 12.96 -11.12 -23.64
CA GLU A 48 12.34 -9.99 -22.96
C GLU A 48 10.80 -10.11 -22.93
N ILE A 49 10.17 -10.69 -23.95
CA ILE A 49 8.75 -11.03 -23.90
C ILE A 49 8.48 -12.05 -22.78
N ALA A 50 9.29 -13.10 -22.65
CA ALA A 50 9.16 -14.09 -21.58
C ALA A 50 9.35 -13.46 -20.19
N ASN A 51 10.38 -12.62 -20.03
CA ASN A 51 10.63 -11.86 -18.80
C ASN A 51 9.43 -10.98 -18.43
N ASN A 52 8.81 -10.31 -19.40
CA ASN A 52 7.64 -9.47 -19.16
C ASN A 52 6.41 -10.29 -18.74
N LYS A 53 6.19 -11.47 -19.32
CA LYS A 53 5.16 -12.40 -18.83
C LYS A 53 5.39 -12.81 -17.38
N TYR A 54 6.62 -13.16 -17.03
CA TYR A 54 7.01 -13.47 -15.64
C TYR A 54 6.78 -12.27 -14.70
N ARG A 55 7.13 -11.05 -15.13
CA ARG A 55 6.90 -9.83 -14.34
C ARG A 55 5.42 -9.58 -14.09
N GLN A 56 4.57 -9.77 -15.10
CA GLN A 56 3.13 -9.60 -14.97
C GLN A 56 2.54 -10.60 -13.97
N GLU A 57 2.87 -11.89 -14.12
CA GLU A 57 2.36 -12.94 -13.24
C GLU A 57 2.82 -12.77 -11.80
N MET A 58 4.10 -12.45 -11.60
CA MET A 58 4.70 -12.30 -10.27
C MET A 58 4.54 -10.90 -9.68
N ASN A 59 3.83 -10.01 -10.38
CA ASN A 59 3.64 -8.63 -9.98
C ASN A 59 4.99 -7.97 -9.66
N ILE A 60 5.92 -7.96 -10.62
CA ILE A 60 7.25 -7.37 -10.52
C ILE A 60 7.32 -6.08 -11.34
N VAL A 61 7.93 -5.03 -10.80
CA VAL A 61 8.12 -3.77 -11.54
C VAL A 61 9.00 -3.98 -12.77
N SER A 62 8.58 -3.41 -13.89
CA SER A 62 9.33 -3.43 -15.14
C SER A 62 10.42 -2.35 -15.16
N PRO A 63 11.47 -2.54 -15.98
CA PRO A 63 12.49 -1.52 -16.21
C PRO A 63 11.90 -0.18 -16.65
N GLU A 64 10.86 -0.22 -17.48
CA GLU A 64 10.21 0.99 -18.00
C GLU A 64 9.38 1.71 -16.93
N GLU A 65 8.74 1.00 -16.00
CA GLU A 65 8.09 1.63 -14.85
C GLU A 65 9.09 2.38 -13.96
N ILE A 66 10.25 1.79 -13.68
CA ILE A 66 11.31 2.42 -12.89
C ILE A 66 11.84 3.68 -13.60
N LYS A 67 12.16 3.57 -14.90
CA LYS A 67 12.64 4.71 -15.71
C LYS A 67 11.61 5.83 -15.78
N LYS A 68 10.35 5.51 -16.03
CA LYS A 68 9.24 6.49 -16.06
C LYS A 68 9.10 7.20 -14.72
N TYR A 69 9.16 6.46 -13.62
CA TYR A 69 9.11 7.06 -12.28
C TYR A 69 10.28 8.00 -12.02
N ARG A 70 11.52 7.59 -12.35
CA ARG A 70 12.69 8.46 -12.20
C ARG A 70 12.61 9.72 -13.06
N ALA A 71 12.14 9.59 -14.30
CA ALA A 71 11.95 10.73 -15.19
C ALA A 71 10.91 11.71 -14.61
N ARG A 72 9.78 11.19 -14.12
CA ARG A 72 8.71 11.97 -13.50
C ARG A 72 9.17 12.72 -12.24
N THR A 73 10.00 12.07 -11.42
CA THR A 73 10.56 12.64 -10.17
C THR A 73 11.86 13.41 -10.38
N ASN A 74 12.36 13.51 -11.61
CA ASN A 74 13.65 14.10 -11.96
C ASN A 74 14.86 13.51 -11.18
N LEU A 75 14.76 12.25 -10.77
CA LEU A 75 15.81 11.53 -10.05
C LEU A 75 16.77 10.87 -11.03
N SER A 76 18.08 10.98 -10.80
CA SER A 76 19.11 10.15 -11.45
C SER A 76 19.11 8.72 -10.88
N GLN A 77 19.81 7.76 -11.51
CA GLN A 77 19.95 6.40 -10.95
C GLN A 77 20.63 6.46 -9.57
N ARG A 78 21.59 7.38 -9.42
CA ARG A 78 22.27 7.65 -8.14
C ARG A 78 21.34 8.29 -7.12
N ASP A 79 20.45 9.16 -7.57
CA ASP A 79 19.50 9.83 -6.67
C ASP A 79 18.47 8.83 -6.13
N LEU A 80 17.92 7.97 -7.00
CA LEU A 80 17.04 6.89 -6.56
C LEU A 80 17.76 5.89 -5.65
N ALA A 81 19.00 5.53 -5.98
CA ALA A 81 19.78 4.64 -5.13
C ALA A 81 20.02 5.24 -3.74
N ASN A 82 20.36 6.53 -3.67
CA ASN A 82 20.52 7.24 -2.41
C ASN A 82 19.21 7.26 -1.60
N LEU A 83 18.09 7.58 -2.25
CA LEU A 83 16.76 7.60 -1.64
C LEU A 83 16.36 6.24 -1.03
N MET A 84 16.70 5.14 -1.71
CA MET A 84 16.32 3.79 -1.29
C MET A 84 17.36 3.09 -0.40
N GLY A 85 18.49 3.74 -0.11
CA GLY A 85 19.61 3.12 0.62
C GLY A 85 20.29 1.99 -0.17
N TRP A 86 20.30 2.05 -1.51
CA TRP A 86 20.88 1.05 -2.40
C TRP A 86 22.18 1.53 -3.06
N SER A 87 22.91 0.60 -3.68
CA SER A 87 24.00 0.96 -4.58
C SER A 87 23.43 1.48 -5.92
N PRO A 88 24.09 2.45 -6.60
CA PRO A 88 23.70 2.86 -7.95
C PRO A 88 23.65 1.70 -8.96
N THR A 89 24.52 0.70 -8.78
CA THR A 89 24.55 -0.51 -9.60
C THR A 89 23.25 -1.31 -9.46
N THR A 90 22.66 -1.37 -8.27
CA THR A 90 21.39 -2.06 -8.02
C THR A 90 20.27 -1.46 -8.87
N VAL A 91 20.17 -0.13 -8.92
CA VAL A 91 19.16 0.56 -9.74
C VAL A 91 19.43 0.33 -11.24
N ALA A 92 20.68 0.43 -11.67
CA ALA A 92 21.06 0.20 -13.06
C ALA A 92 20.69 -1.22 -13.52
N LEU A 93 20.96 -2.24 -12.71
CA LEU A 93 20.59 -3.63 -12.99
C LEU A 93 19.09 -3.79 -13.23
N TYR A 94 18.27 -3.16 -12.39
CA TYR A 94 16.81 -3.23 -12.53
C TYR A 94 16.33 -2.48 -13.78
N GLU A 95 16.91 -1.32 -14.10
CA GLU A 95 16.58 -0.59 -15.34
C GLU A 95 17.08 -1.28 -16.62
N THR A 96 17.97 -2.27 -16.51
CA THR A 96 18.42 -3.13 -17.62
C THR A 96 17.72 -4.49 -17.69
N GLY A 97 16.72 -4.75 -16.84
CA GLY A 97 15.92 -5.97 -16.92
C GLY A 97 16.15 -7.01 -15.82
N ALA A 98 17.12 -6.82 -14.92
CA ALA A 98 17.29 -7.76 -13.81
C ALA A 98 16.07 -7.73 -12.88
N PHE A 99 15.62 -8.90 -12.43
CA PHE A 99 14.51 -8.98 -11.49
C PHE A 99 14.94 -8.47 -10.10
N PRO A 100 14.21 -7.52 -9.51
CA PRO A 100 14.41 -7.14 -8.12
C PRO A 100 14.26 -8.33 -7.16
N SER A 101 14.89 -8.22 -5.99
CA SER A 101 14.52 -9.09 -4.86
C SER A 101 13.08 -8.83 -4.45
N GLU A 102 12.44 -9.75 -3.72
CA GLU A 102 11.06 -9.56 -3.28
C GLU A 102 10.90 -8.29 -2.44
N ALA A 103 11.85 -8.03 -1.52
CA ALA A 103 11.87 -6.82 -0.70
C ALA A 103 12.03 -5.55 -1.56
N ASN A 104 12.97 -5.55 -2.50
CA ASN A 104 13.19 -4.39 -3.36
C ASN A 104 12.01 -4.15 -4.31
N ASN A 105 11.35 -5.21 -4.78
CA ASN A 105 10.13 -5.09 -5.58
C ASN A 105 9.00 -4.44 -4.79
N LYS A 106 8.77 -4.86 -3.54
CA LYS A 106 7.75 -4.25 -2.66
C LYS A 106 8.01 -2.75 -2.48
N LEU A 107 9.26 -2.38 -2.21
CA LEU A 107 9.68 -0.98 -2.04
C LEU A 107 9.52 -0.16 -3.33
N LEU A 108 9.96 -0.68 -4.49
CA LEU A 108 9.77 -0.01 -5.78
C LEU A 108 8.29 0.17 -6.10
N ARG A 109 7.44 -0.82 -5.81
CA ARG A 109 6.00 -0.71 -6.02
C ARG A 109 5.36 0.34 -5.14
N ALA A 110 5.69 0.36 -3.85
CA ALA A 110 5.21 1.38 -2.94
C ALA A 110 5.61 2.76 -3.45
N LEU A 111 6.89 2.93 -3.80
CA LEU A 111 7.43 4.18 -4.30
C LEU A 111 6.78 4.66 -5.61
N ILE A 112 6.61 3.77 -6.59
CA ILE A 112 6.08 4.13 -7.92
C ILE A 112 4.59 4.52 -7.87
N ASN A 113 3.83 3.85 -7.00
CA ASN A 113 2.37 3.99 -6.92
C ASN A 113 1.91 4.99 -5.85
N ASP A 114 2.79 5.43 -4.95
CA ASP A 114 2.40 6.19 -3.77
C ASP A 114 3.40 7.31 -3.41
N ASP A 115 3.04 8.54 -3.77
CA ASP A 115 3.81 9.74 -3.41
C ASP A 115 3.79 10.02 -1.90
N THR A 116 2.87 9.44 -1.12
CA THR A 116 2.90 9.54 0.36
C THR A 116 3.99 8.66 0.96
N PHE A 117 4.25 7.50 0.35
CA PHE A 117 5.41 6.69 0.70
C PHE A 117 6.71 7.44 0.41
N LEU A 118 6.80 8.12 -0.75
CA LEU A 118 7.94 9.00 -1.05
C LEU A 118 8.11 10.12 -0.01
N SER A 119 7.00 10.74 0.41
CA SER A 119 7.00 11.81 1.42
C SER A 119 7.46 11.31 2.79
N SER A 120 6.95 10.16 3.24
CA SER A 120 7.32 9.56 4.52
C SER A 120 8.76 9.05 4.53
N LEU A 121 9.23 8.49 3.41
CA LEU A 121 10.61 8.07 3.22
C LEU A 121 11.57 9.26 3.35
N VAL A 122 11.26 10.38 2.70
CA VAL A 122 12.04 11.62 2.83
C VAL A 122 12.02 12.17 4.25
N ALA A 123 10.87 12.16 4.93
CA ALA A 123 10.78 12.63 6.31
C ALA A 123 11.67 11.83 7.27
N GLN A 124 11.74 10.51 7.08
CA GLN A 124 12.56 9.61 7.90
C GLN A 124 14.07 9.73 7.59
N THR A 125 14.42 9.97 6.33
CA THR A 125 15.81 9.96 5.85
C THR A 125 16.41 11.37 5.67
N LYS A 126 15.68 12.42 6.10
CA LYS A 126 16.03 13.84 5.86
C LYS A 126 17.43 14.24 6.32
N ASN A 127 17.93 13.61 7.39
CA ASN A 127 19.26 13.91 7.93
C ASN A 127 20.40 13.22 7.15
N ASP A 128 20.10 12.13 6.44
CA ASP A 128 21.09 11.31 5.72
C ASP A 128 21.06 11.56 4.21
N LEU A 129 19.97 12.13 3.69
CA LEU A 129 19.82 12.43 2.27
C LEU A 129 20.65 13.64 1.82
N ASN A 130 21.24 13.50 0.63
CA ASN A 130 21.95 14.60 0.00
C ASN A 130 20.96 15.73 -0.39
N LYS A 131 21.28 16.98 -0.03
CA LYS A 131 20.42 18.18 -0.25
C LYS A 131 19.85 18.33 -1.67
N PRO A 132 20.59 18.03 -2.76
CA PRO A 132 20.03 18.09 -4.12
C PRO A 132 18.94 17.06 -4.39
N VAL A 133 19.02 15.87 -3.78
CA VAL A 133 17.99 14.82 -3.92
C VAL A 133 16.72 15.27 -3.21
N LEU A 134 16.86 15.78 -1.97
CA LEU A 134 15.74 16.36 -1.22
C LEU A 134 15.02 17.44 -2.02
N LYS A 135 15.76 18.41 -2.59
CA LYS A 135 15.17 19.49 -3.37
C LYS A 135 14.40 18.99 -4.61
N LYS A 136 14.90 17.95 -5.29
CA LYS A 136 14.21 17.34 -6.44
C LYS A 136 12.90 16.67 -6.02
N VAL A 137 12.94 15.91 -4.94
CA VAL A 137 11.75 15.23 -4.42
C VAL A 137 10.73 16.24 -3.89
N GLU A 138 11.16 17.24 -3.12
CA GLU A 138 10.29 18.32 -2.63
C GLU A 138 9.65 19.09 -3.79
N SER A 139 10.40 19.40 -4.86
CA SER A 139 9.86 20.05 -6.07
C SER A 139 8.86 19.15 -6.80
N TYR A 140 9.16 17.87 -6.96
CA TYR A 140 8.23 16.91 -7.55
C TYR A 140 6.93 16.86 -6.74
N LEU A 141 7.04 16.70 -5.42
CA LEU A 141 5.89 16.63 -4.52
C LEU A 141 5.09 17.94 -4.56
N SER A 142 5.74 19.11 -4.59
CA SER A 142 5.07 20.42 -4.66
C SER A 142 4.35 20.63 -6.00
N ASP A 143 4.99 20.29 -7.12
CA ASP A 143 4.42 20.49 -8.46
C ASP A 143 3.26 19.52 -8.72
N HIS A 144 3.31 18.33 -8.09
CA HIS A 144 2.28 17.30 -8.19
C HIS A 144 1.19 17.44 -7.11
N GLN A 145 1.27 18.47 -6.24
CA GLN A 145 0.17 18.86 -5.37
C GLN A 145 -1.04 19.41 -6.14
N HIS A 146 -0.91 19.75 -7.43
CA HIS A 146 -2.01 20.30 -8.22
C HIS A 146 -2.73 19.34 -9.19
N HIS A 147 -2.19 18.17 -9.54
CA HIS A 147 -2.83 17.23 -10.49
C HIS A 147 -2.60 15.74 -10.14
N GLY A 148 -2.67 15.39 -8.85
CA GLY A 148 -2.54 14.00 -8.39
C GLY A 148 -2.67 13.84 -6.88
N TYR A 149 -2.45 14.92 -6.14
CA TYR A 149 -2.92 15.07 -4.77
C TYR A 149 -4.43 15.38 -4.80
N LYS A 150 -5.29 14.36 -4.76
CA LYS A 150 -6.44 14.53 -3.87
C LYS A 150 -5.81 14.55 -2.49
N SER A 151 -5.56 15.75 -1.95
CA SER A 151 -5.68 15.92 -0.51
C SER A 151 -6.92 15.13 -0.14
N PHE A 152 -6.76 14.05 0.64
CA PHE A 152 -7.94 13.49 1.27
C PHE A 152 -8.43 14.60 2.17
N VAL A 153 -9.41 15.36 1.69
CA VAL A 153 -9.98 16.45 2.46
C VAL A 153 -10.54 15.78 3.70
N HIS A 154 -10.12 16.24 4.87
CA HIS A 154 -10.75 15.83 6.10
C HIS A 154 -12.19 16.35 6.04
N ASN A 155 -13.11 15.44 5.72
CA ASN A 155 -14.49 15.77 5.38
C ASN A 155 -15.41 15.68 6.59
N THR A 156 -14.86 15.38 7.77
CA THR A 156 -15.57 15.39 9.04
C THR A 156 -14.91 16.41 9.96
N ASN A 157 -15.57 16.78 11.05
CA ASN A 157 -15.00 17.63 12.09
C ASN A 157 -14.51 16.81 13.31
N PHE A 158 -14.31 15.50 13.12
CA PHE A 158 -14.03 14.58 14.22
C PHE A 158 -12.60 14.07 14.19
N ASN A 159 -11.93 14.12 15.34
CA ASN A 159 -10.67 13.42 15.53
C ASN A 159 -10.88 11.97 16.00
N ALA A 160 -9.83 11.15 15.89
CA ALA A 160 -9.89 9.73 16.24
C ALA A 160 -10.28 9.47 17.71
N LEU A 161 -9.95 10.38 18.65
CA LEU A 161 -10.31 10.24 20.06
C LEU A 161 -11.80 10.49 20.32
N GLN A 162 -12.43 11.40 19.57
CA GLN A 162 -13.88 11.61 19.65
C GLN A 162 -14.63 10.37 19.15
N LEU A 163 -14.21 9.80 18.02
CA LEU A 163 -14.78 8.56 17.50
C LEU A 163 -14.49 7.36 18.42
N THR A 164 -13.32 7.33 19.07
CA THR A 164 -13.02 6.36 20.12
C THR A 164 -14.02 6.46 21.27
N ASN A 165 -14.32 7.68 21.72
CA ASN A 165 -15.29 7.92 22.79
C ASN A 165 -16.69 7.46 22.39
N TRP A 166 -17.06 7.55 21.11
CA TRP A 166 -18.32 6.99 20.63
C TRP A 166 -18.41 5.48 20.90
N PHE A 167 -17.40 4.70 20.50
CA PHE A 167 -17.35 3.25 20.77
C PHE A 167 -17.29 2.93 22.26
N ARG A 168 -16.55 3.73 23.05
CA ARG A 168 -16.44 3.53 24.51
C ARG A 168 -17.81 3.69 25.20
N VAL A 169 -18.55 4.74 24.86
CA VAL A 169 -19.88 5.01 25.42
C VAL A 169 -20.90 3.96 24.94
N ARG A 170 -20.82 3.55 23.66
CA ARG A 170 -21.64 2.45 23.13
C ARG A 170 -21.41 1.14 23.88
N ASN A 171 -20.14 0.73 24.05
CA ASN A 171 -19.78 -0.48 24.80
C ASN A 171 -20.19 -0.39 26.28
N TYR A 172 -20.08 0.79 26.91
CA TYR A 172 -20.61 1.01 28.26
C TYR A 172 -22.10 0.70 28.35
N PHE A 173 -22.93 1.24 27.44
CA PHE A 173 -24.37 0.95 27.45
C PHE A 173 -24.66 -0.53 27.15
N ASN A 174 -23.96 -1.14 26.20
CA ASN A 174 -24.10 -2.58 25.90
C ASN A 174 -23.80 -3.43 27.15
N SER A 175 -22.76 -3.10 27.93
CA SER A 175 -22.42 -3.81 29.16
C SER A 175 -23.48 -3.67 30.27
N GLN A 176 -24.33 -2.64 30.22
CA GLN A 176 -25.46 -2.50 31.14
C GLN A 176 -26.64 -3.41 30.75
N THR A 177 -26.76 -3.76 29.46
CA THR A 177 -27.87 -4.59 28.96
C THR A 177 -27.50 -6.05 28.80
N ASP A 178 -26.22 -6.36 28.53
CA ASP A 178 -25.70 -7.72 28.47
C ASP A 178 -24.44 -7.88 29.35
N PRO A 179 -24.51 -8.63 30.45
CA PRO A 179 -23.38 -8.85 31.36
C PRO A 179 -22.22 -9.64 30.73
N ASN A 180 -22.41 -10.26 29.55
CA ASN A 180 -21.35 -10.97 28.81
C ASN A 180 -20.61 -10.07 27.82
N THR A 181 -20.97 -8.79 27.72
CA THR A 181 -20.29 -7.84 26.84
C THR A 181 -18.80 -7.76 27.20
N GLU A 182 -17.93 -8.08 26.25
CA GLU A 182 -16.49 -7.87 26.38
C GLU A 182 -16.20 -6.37 26.52
N GLU A 183 -15.43 -5.98 27.55
CA GLU A 183 -14.99 -4.60 27.70
C GLU A 183 -14.15 -4.18 26.49
N LEU A 184 -14.46 -3.01 25.91
CA LEU A 184 -13.68 -2.48 24.81
C LEU A 184 -12.22 -2.25 25.24
N SER A 185 -11.30 -2.85 24.49
CA SER A 185 -9.86 -2.67 24.66
C SER A 185 -9.29 -1.67 23.65
N GLN A 186 -8.10 -1.14 23.92
CA GLN A 186 -7.37 -0.32 22.95
C GLN A 186 -7.16 -1.09 21.63
N MET A 187 -6.78 -2.36 21.69
CA MET A 187 -6.51 -3.16 20.48
C MET A 187 -7.75 -3.31 19.61
N LYS A 188 -8.92 -3.49 20.24
CA LYS A 188 -10.19 -3.60 19.54
C LYS A 188 -10.58 -2.27 18.90
N VAL A 189 -10.55 -1.16 19.65
CA VAL A 189 -11.02 0.13 19.11
C VAL A 189 -10.15 0.66 17.97
N VAL A 190 -8.82 0.47 18.00
CA VAL A 190 -7.97 0.91 16.87
C VAL A 190 -8.26 0.14 15.58
N LYS A 191 -8.77 -1.10 15.68
CA LYS A 191 -9.20 -1.91 14.54
C LYS A 191 -10.56 -1.47 14.02
N LEU A 192 -11.53 -1.24 14.91
CA LEU A 192 -12.83 -0.69 14.54
C LEU A 192 -12.68 0.67 13.83
N LEU A 193 -11.82 1.55 14.35
CA LEU A 193 -11.53 2.83 13.70
C LEU A 193 -10.83 2.68 12.35
N TYR A 194 -9.96 1.68 12.18
CA TYR A 194 -9.36 1.38 10.89
C TYR A 194 -10.41 0.96 9.85
N PHE A 195 -11.37 0.10 10.23
CA PHE A 195 -12.48 -0.29 9.34
C PHE A 195 -13.39 0.89 9.01
N ALA A 196 -13.75 1.70 10.01
CA ALA A 196 -14.54 2.92 9.81
C ALA A 196 -13.82 3.89 8.85
N TYR A 197 -12.53 4.13 9.07
CA TYR A 197 -11.72 5.00 8.22
C TYR A 197 -11.69 4.48 6.78
N GLY A 198 -11.41 3.20 6.57
CA GLY A 198 -11.35 2.62 5.23
C GLY A 198 -12.68 2.66 4.48
N ARG A 199 -13.80 2.35 5.15
CA ARG A 199 -15.14 2.45 4.56
C ARG A 199 -15.49 3.88 4.20
N TRP A 200 -15.24 4.84 5.10
CA TRP A 200 -15.47 6.25 4.83
C TRP A 200 -14.65 6.74 3.64
N LEU A 201 -13.37 6.39 3.60
CA LEU A 201 -12.43 6.80 2.56
C LEU A 201 -12.80 6.23 1.19
N ALA A 202 -13.27 4.98 1.15
CA ALA A 202 -13.74 4.34 -0.06
C ALA A 202 -15.03 4.98 -0.60
N ARG A 203 -15.95 5.38 0.30
CA ARG A 203 -17.25 5.99 -0.05
C ARG A 203 -17.15 7.45 -0.47
N THR A 204 -16.31 8.23 0.21
CA THR A 204 -16.32 9.70 0.11
C THR A 204 -15.10 10.29 -0.57
N ASP A 205 -14.06 9.47 -0.82
CA ASP A 205 -12.72 9.93 -1.17
C ASP A 205 -12.12 10.94 -0.17
N GLY A 206 -12.64 11.02 1.06
CA GLY A 206 -12.20 11.93 2.12
C GLY A 206 -11.82 11.21 3.41
N GLN A 207 -11.01 11.85 4.24
CA GLN A 207 -10.49 11.28 5.49
C GLN A 207 -11.49 11.39 6.64
N LEU A 208 -11.73 10.27 7.35
CA LEU A 208 -12.60 10.24 8.53
C LEU A 208 -12.00 10.98 9.73
N PHE A 209 -10.67 10.96 9.84
CA PHE A 209 -9.85 11.70 10.80
C PHE A 209 -8.44 11.87 10.23
N THR A 210 -7.60 12.70 10.86
CA THR A 210 -6.25 13.03 10.36
C THR A 210 -5.12 12.24 11.03
N SER A 211 -5.40 11.53 12.13
CA SER A 211 -4.41 10.71 12.84
C SER A 211 -3.82 9.63 11.90
N ASP A 212 -2.51 9.46 11.93
CA ASP A 212 -1.83 8.45 11.13
C ASP A 212 -2.27 7.04 11.52
N ILE A 213 -2.40 6.17 10.53
CA ILE A 213 -2.64 4.74 10.73
C ILE A 213 -1.32 4.04 10.45
N ILE A 214 -0.70 3.47 11.48
CA ILE A 214 0.62 2.85 11.39
C ILE A 214 0.54 1.32 11.39
N ALA A 215 1.39 0.66 10.60
CA ALA A 215 1.56 -0.77 10.61
C ALA A 215 2.42 -1.19 11.82
N MET A 216 1.78 -1.85 12.78
CA MET A 216 2.41 -2.39 14.00
C MET A 216 2.31 -3.91 14.04
N PRO A 217 3.06 -4.64 14.90
CA PRO A 217 3.05 -6.12 14.91
C PRO A 217 1.66 -6.76 15.00
N TYR A 218 0.68 -6.09 15.61
CA TYR A 218 -0.69 -6.56 15.76
C TYR A 218 -1.69 -5.87 14.80
N GLY A 219 -1.22 -5.42 13.63
CA GLY A 219 -2.10 -4.86 12.58
C GLY A 219 -2.05 -3.33 12.49
N PRO A 220 -2.96 -2.71 11.72
CA PRO A 220 -3.05 -1.27 11.59
C PRO A 220 -3.49 -0.64 12.91
N VAL A 221 -2.86 0.47 13.29
CA VAL A 221 -3.07 1.14 14.56
C VAL A 221 -3.22 2.64 14.33
N VAL A 222 -4.30 3.24 14.83
CA VAL A 222 -4.48 4.70 14.83
C VAL A 222 -3.57 5.30 15.91
N GLU A 223 -2.57 6.08 15.49
CA GLU A 223 -1.44 6.48 16.36
C GLU A 223 -1.89 7.26 17.59
N ASP A 224 -2.68 8.32 17.42
CA ASP A 224 -3.15 9.16 18.54
C ASP A 224 -3.92 8.34 19.59
N VAL A 225 -4.74 7.39 19.15
CA VAL A 225 -5.54 6.52 20.02
C VAL A 225 -4.63 5.55 20.76
N HIS A 226 -3.64 4.97 20.06
CA HIS A 226 -2.64 4.11 20.67
C HIS A 226 -1.83 4.83 21.73
N GLN A 227 -1.33 6.02 21.44
CA GLN A 227 -0.57 6.84 22.38
C GLN A 227 -1.42 7.18 23.62
N HIS A 228 -2.68 7.57 23.43
CA HIS A 228 -3.57 7.96 24.52
C HIS A 228 -3.95 6.82 25.48
N PHE A 229 -4.14 5.61 24.94
CA PHE A 229 -4.59 4.45 25.72
C PHE A 229 -3.48 3.42 25.99
N SER A 230 -2.22 3.73 25.63
CA SER A 230 -1.10 2.81 25.72
C SER A 230 -1.00 2.11 27.08
N GLY A 231 -0.87 0.80 27.07
CA GLY A 231 -0.78 -0.04 28.27
C GLY A 231 -2.12 -0.36 28.95
N LYS A 232 -3.26 0.17 28.47
CA LYS A 232 -4.58 -0.12 29.04
C LYS A 232 -5.22 -1.34 28.37
N ARG A 233 -5.64 -2.32 29.20
CA ARG A 233 -6.37 -3.51 28.74
C ARG A 233 -7.84 -3.22 28.45
N GLY A 234 -8.49 -2.48 29.33
CA GLY A 234 -9.84 -1.95 29.17
C GLY A 234 -9.83 -0.44 29.09
N ILE A 235 -10.67 0.14 28.23
CA ILE A 235 -10.76 1.59 28.05
C ILE A 235 -12.13 2.15 28.42
N VAL A 236 -13.06 1.35 28.97
CA VAL A 236 -14.43 1.80 29.25
C VAL A 236 -14.61 2.24 30.70
N HIS A 237 -13.73 1.80 31.60
CA HIS A 237 -13.73 2.31 32.97
C HIS A 237 -13.50 3.84 33.03
N ASN A 238 -14.22 4.51 33.93
CA ASN A 238 -14.13 5.95 34.21
C ASN A 238 -14.44 6.87 33.01
N LEU A 239 -15.58 6.65 32.34
CA LEU A 239 -16.10 7.64 31.39
C LEU A 239 -16.38 8.97 32.09
N ASP A 240 -15.82 10.04 31.56
CA ASP A 240 -16.03 11.39 32.04
C ASP A 240 -17.08 12.13 31.19
N LYS A 241 -17.42 13.36 31.60
CA LYS A 241 -18.37 14.21 30.85
C LYS A 241 -17.91 14.43 29.40
N LYS A 242 -16.59 14.45 29.15
CA LYS A 242 -16.06 14.63 27.80
C LYS A 242 -16.44 13.46 26.90
N ALA A 243 -16.31 12.22 27.37
CA ALA A 243 -16.67 11.04 26.58
C ALA A 243 -18.14 11.05 26.16
N PHE A 244 -19.06 11.38 27.07
CA PHE A 244 -20.50 11.50 26.74
C PHE A 244 -20.79 12.69 25.81
N ASN A 245 -20.11 13.82 25.98
CA ASN A 245 -20.26 14.96 25.06
C ASN A 245 -19.77 14.62 23.66
N ASP A 246 -18.63 13.94 23.54
CA ASP A 246 -18.10 13.49 22.24
C ASP A 246 -19.06 12.48 21.58
N PHE A 247 -19.61 11.52 22.34
CA PHE A 247 -20.64 10.60 21.84
C PHE A 247 -21.86 11.36 21.28
N ASN A 248 -22.42 12.29 22.07
CA ASN A 248 -23.59 13.08 21.66
C ASN A 248 -23.30 13.97 20.44
N LEU A 249 -22.07 14.49 20.32
CA LEU A 249 -21.66 15.29 19.17
C LEU A 249 -21.57 14.43 17.90
N VAL A 250 -21.01 13.22 18.00
CA VAL A 250 -20.93 12.29 16.88
C VAL A 250 -22.32 11.80 16.45
N GLU A 251 -23.22 11.53 17.40
CA GLU A 251 -24.62 11.15 17.12
C GLU A 251 -25.43 12.24 16.39
N GLN A 252 -24.98 13.50 16.38
CA GLN A 252 -25.61 14.58 15.60
C GLN A 252 -25.21 14.58 14.12
N ASP A 253 -24.18 13.82 13.74
CA ASP A 253 -23.79 13.61 12.34
C ASP A 253 -24.31 12.26 11.87
N ASP A 254 -25.45 12.27 11.17
CA ASP A 254 -26.12 11.04 10.71
C ASP A 254 -25.22 10.13 9.87
N ASN A 255 -24.35 10.70 9.04
CA ASN A 255 -23.48 9.92 8.14
C ASN A 255 -22.37 9.21 8.91
N VAL A 256 -21.71 9.93 9.82
CA VAL A 256 -20.63 9.37 10.65
C VAL A 256 -21.21 8.38 11.66
N ALA A 257 -22.30 8.73 12.35
CA ALA A 257 -22.94 7.85 13.31
C ALA A 257 -23.45 6.56 12.65
N ALA A 258 -24.08 6.64 11.47
CA ALA A 258 -24.51 5.45 10.72
C ALA A 258 -23.32 4.56 10.34
N LEU A 259 -22.21 5.13 9.88
CA LEU A 259 -20.99 4.38 9.59
C LEU A 259 -20.44 3.67 10.84
N LEU A 260 -20.37 4.35 11.98
CA LEU A 260 -19.84 3.75 13.21
C LEU A 260 -20.73 2.61 13.70
N ARG A 261 -22.06 2.74 13.61
CA ARG A 261 -23.00 1.65 13.91
C ARG A 261 -22.83 0.47 12.97
N GLU A 262 -22.68 0.71 11.66
CA GLU A 262 -22.43 -0.36 10.68
C GLU A 262 -21.14 -1.13 11.00
N VAL A 263 -20.08 -0.44 11.40
CA VAL A 263 -18.82 -1.06 11.83
C VAL A 263 -18.98 -1.81 13.15
N ASP A 264 -19.75 -1.28 14.10
CA ASP A 264 -20.05 -1.95 15.37
C ASP A 264 -20.89 -3.22 15.15
N ASP A 265 -21.88 -3.17 14.25
CA ASP A 265 -22.74 -4.31 13.91
C ASP A 265 -21.94 -5.42 13.21
N ASP A 266 -21.02 -5.06 12.31
CA ASP A 266 -20.22 -6.03 11.56
C ASP A 266 -19.04 -6.61 12.37
N PHE A 267 -18.42 -5.80 13.23
CA PHE A 267 -17.13 -6.12 13.85
C PHE A 267 -17.10 -5.99 15.38
N GLY A 268 -18.12 -5.42 16.00
CA GLY A 268 -18.18 -5.16 17.44
C GLY A 268 -18.15 -6.42 18.30
N ASP A 269 -18.69 -7.54 17.79
CA ASP A 269 -18.69 -8.84 18.48
C ASP A 269 -17.37 -9.62 18.31
N TYR A 270 -16.49 -9.21 17.39
CA TYR A 270 -15.20 -9.87 17.22
C TYR A 270 -14.30 -9.57 18.42
N SER A 271 -13.59 -10.59 18.90
CA SER A 271 -12.51 -10.39 19.85
C SER A 271 -11.37 -9.57 19.21
N ALA A 272 -10.55 -8.91 20.03
CA ALA A 272 -9.39 -8.19 19.53
C ALA A 272 -8.47 -9.07 18.65
N SER A 273 -8.28 -10.35 19.02
CA SER A 273 -7.49 -11.30 18.24
C SER A 273 -8.17 -11.72 16.93
N GLY A 274 -9.51 -11.78 16.91
CA GLY A 274 -10.29 -11.97 15.68
C GLY A 274 -10.05 -10.85 14.68
N LEU A 275 -10.11 -9.59 15.14
CA LEU A 275 -9.83 -8.42 14.28
C LEU A 275 -8.39 -8.38 13.78
N VAL A 276 -7.41 -8.78 14.61
CA VAL A 276 -6.01 -8.90 14.17
C VAL A 276 -5.91 -9.84 12.98
N LYS A 277 -6.52 -11.04 13.07
CA LYS A 277 -6.48 -12.03 11.98
C LYS A 277 -7.05 -11.46 10.68
N LEU A 278 -8.16 -10.72 10.72
CA LEU A 278 -8.74 -10.06 9.54
C LEU A 278 -7.75 -9.06 8.95
N THR A 279 -7.17 -8.19 9.76
CA THR A 279 -6.24 -7.16 9.27
C THR A 279 -4.87 -7.68 8.82
N HIS A 280 -4.56 -8.95 9.06
CA HIS A 280 -3.29 -9.60 8.71
C HIS A 280 -3.35 -10.36 7.39
N GLN A 281 -4.50 -10.39 6.73
CA GLN A 281 -4.71 -11.18 5.52
C GLN A 281 -3.75 -10.74 4.39
N PRO A 282 -3.21 -11.68 3.59
CA PRO A 282 -2.31 -11.34 2.49
C PRO A 282 -2.95 -10.37 1.50
N GLY A 283 -2.28 -9.24 1.25
CA GLY A 283 -2.80 -8.18 0.37
C GLY A 283 -3.56 -7.07 1.11
N SER A 284 -3.76 -7.19 2.43
CA SER A 284 -4.24 -6.08 3.27
C SER A 284 -3.24 -4.92 3.29
N PRO A 285 -3.69 -3.68 3.53
CA PRO A 285 -2.82 -2.50 3.66
C PRO A 285 -1.70 -2.71 4.66
N TRP A 286 -2.00 -3.35 5.79
CA TRP A 286 -1.01 -3.70 6.80
C TRP A 286 0.06 -4.66 6.27
N SER A 287 -0.35 -5.76 5.61
CA SER A 287 0.58 -6.77 5.09
C SER A 287 1.49 -6.24 3.98
N ILE A 288 1.01 -5.26 3.21
CA ILE A 288 1.74 -4.61 2.12
C ILE A 288 2.73 -3.59 2.69
N THR A 289 2.31 -2.78 3.67
CA THR A 289 3.17 -1.75 4.30
C THR A 289 4.26 -2.38 5.16
N GLY A 290 3.95 -3.40 5.95
CA GLY A 290 4.91 -4.09 6.84
C GLY A 290 5.28 -3.30 8.10
N SER A 291 5.71 -2.03 7.96
CA SER A 291 6.05 -1.14 9.08
C SER A 291 5.93 0.35 8.69
N GLY A 292 5.56 1.21 9.63
CA GLY A 292 5.43 2.66 9.40
C GLY A 292 4.01 3.07 8.99
N VAL A 293 3.84 4.29 8.47
CA VAL A 293 2.51 4.83 8.12
C VAL A 293 1.92 4.07 6.93
N ILE A 294 0.68 3.62 7.09
CA ILE A 294 -0.12 2.98 6.04
C ILE A 294 -0.79 4.08 5.22
N SER A 295 -0.55 4.04 3.92
CA SER A 295 -1.10 5.01 2.97
C SER A 295 -2.63 5.01 2.94
N PRO A 296 -3.27 6.18 3.07
CA PRO A 296 -4.72 6.31 2.89
C PRO A 296 -5.17 5.82 1.51
N LEU A 297 -4.38 6.03 0.45
CA LEU A 297 -4.74 5.52 -0.88
C LEU A 297 -4.74 3.99 -0.91
N LEU A 298 -3.75 3.34 -0.29
CA LEU A 298 -3.72 1.89 -0.18
C LEU A 298 -4.95 1.35 0.58
N ILE A 299 -5.30 1.99 1.69
CA ILE A 299 -6.52 1.66 2.44
C ILE A 299 -7.74 1.81 1.55
N LYS A 300 -7.90 2.95 0.89
CA LYS A 300 -9.03 3.22 -0.01
C LYS A 300 -9.17 2.17 -1.10
N GLU A 301 -8.10 1.87 -1.82
CA GLU A 301 -8.14 0.92 -2.95
C GLU A 301 -8.39 -0.52 -2.49
N THR A 302 -7.96 -0.90 -1.29
CA THR A 302 -8.34 -2.19 -0.71
C THR A 302 -9.83 -2.24 -0.39
N PHE A 303 -10.37 -1.23 0.29
CA PHE A 303 -11.78 -1.20 0.69
C PHE A 303 -12.73 -1.02 -0.52
N LYS A 304 -12.31 -0.33 -1.59
CA LYS A 304 -13.08 -0.26 -2.84
C LYS A 304 -13.21 -1.60 -3.55
N ARG A 305 -12.26 -2.51 -3.34
CA ARG A 305 -12.26 -3.86 -3.91
C ARG A 305 -12.96 -4.90 -3.04
N HIS A 306 -13.55 -4.48 -1.92
CA HIS A 306 -14.13 -5.38 -0.91
C HIS A 306 -13.13 -6.42 -0.38
N GLN A 307 -11.85 -6.02 -0.26
CA GLN A 307 -10.74 -6.84 0.22
C GLN A 307 -10.26 -6.41 1.62
N GLU A 308 -11.16 -5.82 2.40
CA GLU A 308 -10.91 -5.49 3.80
C GLU A 308 -10.72 -6.72 4.72
N MET A 309 -11.02 -7.92 4.20
CA MET A 309 -10.89 -9.25 4.83
C MET A 309 -10.12 -10.23 3.94
#